data_AF-J5KK42-F1
#
_entry.id   AF-J5KK42-F1
#
_cell.length_a   1.000
_cell.length_b   1.000
_cell.length_c   1.000
_cell.angle_alpha   90.00
_cell.angle_beta   90.00
_cell.angle_gamma   90.00
#
_symmetry.space_group_name_H-M   'P 1'
#
loop_
_entity.id
_entity.type
_entity.pdbx_description
1 polymer ?
#
loop_
_entity_poly.entity_id
_entity_poly.type
_entity_poly.pdbx_seq_one_letter_code
_entity_poly.pdbx_strand_id
1 'polypeptide(L)'
;MLSFQRYIFLNRLIIVFLVLNKLYIKLIGLINIETLLVWISPLIFFYFLVKKPRPKVHQSFCFILLVYFMLVCLRVFGMTGFFPDIIELILVVVMFLLTAYATKIIINEKNPL
;
A
#
# COMPACT_ATOMS: atom_id res chain seq x y z
N MET A 1 20.16 0.03 -8.60
CA MET A 1 18.93 0.83 -8.71
C MET A 1 17.82 -0.03 -9.28
N LEU A 2 16.64 -0.05 -8.64
CA LEU A 2 15.45 -0.66 -9.23
C LEU A 2 15.03 0.19 -10.44
N SER A 3 14.86 -0.41 -11.62
CA SER A 3 14.40 0.36 -12.78
C SER A 3 12.97 0.86 -12.56
N PHE A 4 12.62 2.02 -13.14
CA PHE A 4 11.28 2.61 -12.99
C PHE A 4 10.17 1.64 -13.44
N GLN A 5 10.41 0.82 -14.46
CA GLN A 5 9.49 -0.23 -14.90
C GLN A 5 9.30 -1.33 -13.84
N ARG A 6 10.39 -1.79 -13.21
CA ARG A 6 10.32 -2.77 -12.11
C ARG A 6 9.59 -2.20 -10.90
N TYR A 7 9.79 -0.92 -10.58
CA TYR A 7 9.03 -0.21 -9.55
C TYR A 7 7.52 -0.23 -9.81
N ILE A 8 7.09 0.16 -11.02
CA ILE A 8 5.67 0.15 -11.40
C ILE A 8 5.09 -1.26 -11.27
N PHE A 9 5.81 -2.25 -11.79
CA PHE A 9 5.38 -3.65 -11.73
C PHE A 9 5.20 -4.14 -10.28
N LEU A 10 6.21 -3.93 -9.42
CA LEU A 10 6.16 -4.37 -8.03
C LEU A 10 5.03 -3.69 -7.24
N ASN A 11 4.79 -2.40 -7.43
CA ASN A 11 3.68 -1.72 -6.75
C ASN A 11 2.32 -2.28 -7.17
N ARG A 12 2.12 -2.50 -8.47
CA ARG A 12 0.88 -3.07 -8.98
C ARG A 12 0.65 -4.48 -8.44
N LEU A 13 1.71 -5.28 -8.39
CA LEU A 13 1.67 -6.63 -7.84
C LEU A 13 1.31 -6.60 -6.34
N ILE A 14 1.94 -5.74 -5.54
CA ILE A 14 1.62 -5.61 -4.12
C ILE A 14 0.18 -5.10 -3.90
N ILE A 15 -0.30 -4.16 -4.72
CA ILE A 15 -1.70 -3.69 -4.67
C ILE A 15 -2.66 -4.86 -4.91
N VAL A 16 -2.40 -5.69 -5.92
CA VAL A 16 -3.24 -6.86 -6.21
C VAL A 16 -3.25 -7.79 -5.01
N PHE A 17 -2.10 -8.10 -4.40
CA PHE A 17 -2.05 -8.92 -3.18
C PHE A 17 -2.78 -8.29 -2.00
N LEU A 18 -2.67 -6.97 -1.78
CA LEU A 18 -3.42 -6.27 -0.74
C LEU A 18 -4.93 -6.36 -0.94
N VAL A 19 -5.40 -6.15 -2.19
CA VAL A 19 -6.82 -6.25 -2.53
C VAL A 19 -7.33 -7.67 -2.34
N LEU A 20 -6.61 -8.68 -2.81
CA LEU A 20 -6.97 -10.09 -2.63
C LEU A 20 -7.04 -10.48 -1.14
N ASN A 21 -6.03 -10.07 -0.35
CA ASN A 21 -6.03 -10.33 1.09
C ASN A 21 -7.21 -9.62 1.79
N LYS A 22 -7.55 -8.39 1.39
CA LYS A 22 -8.70 -7.66 1.95
C LYS A 22 -10.03 -8.35 1.63
N LEU A 23 -10.19 -8.83 0.41
CA LEU A 23 -11.34 -9.62 0.00
C LEU A 23 -11.43 -10.91 0.80
N TYR A 24 -10.31 -11.59 1.05
CA TYR A 24 -10.26 -12.79 1.89
C TYR A 24 -10.68 -12.50 3.35
N ILE A 25 -10.17 -11.43 3.96
CA ILE A 25 -10.59 -10.97 5.30
C ILE A 25 -12.11 -10.70 5.33
N LYS A 26 -12.68 -10.12 4.26
CA LYS A 26 -14.12 -9.91 4.13
C LYS A 26 -14.89 -11.23 4.03
N LEU A 27 -14.40 -12.21 3.26
CA LEU A 27 -15.04 -13.52 3.10
C LEU A 27 -15.12 -14.30 4.42
N ILE A 28 -14.11 -14.15 5.30
CA ILE A 28 -14.12 -14.73 6.66
C ILE A 28 -15.08 -13.98 7.61
N GLY A 29 -15.55 -12.79 7.21
CA GLY A 29 -16.49 -11.99 8.00
C GLY A 29 -15.85 -11.04 9.01
N LEU A 30 -14.52 -10.82 8.93
CA LEU A 30 -13.79 -9.98 9.89
C LEU A 30 -13.99 -8.47 9.69
N ILE A 31 -14.46 -8.05 8.51
CA ILE A 31 -14.69 -6.64 8.18
C ILE A 31 -16.01 -6.41 7.47
N ASN A 32 -16.52 -5.17 7.55
CA ASN A 32 -17.72 -4.75 6.83
C ASN A 32 -17.40 -4.35 5.38
N ILE A 33 -18.43 -4.28 4.53
CA ILE A 33 -18.26 -3.91 3.13
C ILE A 33 -17.82 -2.44 2.98
N GLU A 34 -18.26 -1.57 3.88
CA GLU A 34 -17.83 -0.17 3.95
C GLU A 34 -16.32 -0.08 4.21
N THR A 35 -15.82 -0.83 5.20
CA THR A 35 -14.38 -0.90 5.52
C THR A 35 -13.58 -1.41 4.32
N LEU A 36 -14.08 -2.42 3.61
CA LEU A 36 -13.46 -2.93 2.40
C LEU A 36 -13.33 -1.83 1.33
N LEU A 37 -14.42 -1.12 1.03
CA LEU A 37 -14.46 -0.09 -0.01
C LEU A 37 -13.55 1.10 0.31
N VAL A 38 -13.56 1.56 1.57
CA VAL A 38 -12.70 2.66 2.03
C VAL A 38 -11.23 2.34 1.78
N TRP A 39 -10.78 1.13 2.11
CA TRP A 39 -9.36 0.77 1.98
C TRP A 39 -8.94 0.36 0.57
N ILE A 40 -9.84 -0.23 -0.23
CA ILE A 40 -9.54 -0.57 -1.62
C ILE A 40 -9.48 0.69 -2.50
N SER A 41 -10.30 1.70 -2.21
CA SER A 41 -10.38 2.91 -3.05
C SER A 41 -9.04 3.64 -3.28
N PRO A 42 -8.21 3.95 -2.26
CA PRO A 42 -6.91 4.58 -2.49
C PRO A 42 -5.92 3.64 -3.18
N LEU A 43 -6.01 2.32 -2.96
CA LEU A 43 -5.13 1.34 -3.60
C LEU A 43 -5.38 1.27 -5.11
N ILE A 44 -6.66 1.21 -5.52
CA ILE A 44 -7.04 1.24 -6.94
C ILE A 44 -6.64 2.57 -7.58
N PHE A 45 -6.88 3.68 -6.90
CA PHE A 45 -6.50 4.99 -7.44
C PHE A 45 -4.99 5.07 -7.68
N PHE A 46 -4.18 4.59 -6.72
CA PHE A 46 -2.73 4.57 -6.86
C PHE A 46 -2.24 3.59 -7.94
N TYR A 47 -2.92 2.46 -8.15
CA TYR A 47 -2.60 1.50 -9.21
C TYR A 47 -2.47 2.16 -10.60
N PHE A 48 -3.35 3.10 -10.92
CA PHE A 48 -3.32 3.82 -12.18
C PHE A 48 -2.30 4.97 -12.18
N LEU A 49 -2.04 5.58 -11.04
CA LEU A 49 -1.18 6.75 -10.90
C LEU A 49 0.30 6.42 -10.74
N VAL A 50 0.67 5.21 -10.33
CA VAL A 50 2.07 4.82 -10.07
C VAL A 50 3.00 5.00 -11.29
N LYS A 51 2.45 4.96 -12.51
CA LYS A 51 3.21 5.20 -13.75
C LYS A 51 3.67 6.65 -13.92
N LYS A 52 3.11 7.60 -13.18
CA LYS A 52 3.43 9.03 -13.28
C LYS A 52 4.55 9.34 -12.28
N PRO A 53 5.75 9.77 -12.73
CA PRO A 53 6.86 10.13 -11.84
C PRO A 53 6.60 11.50 -11.17
N ARG A 54 5.58 11.57 -10.31
CA ARG A 54 5.18 12.78 -9.58
C ARG A 54 5.43 12.53 -8.09
N PRO A 55 6.45 13.16 -7.48
CA PRO A 55 6.78 12.96 -6.07
C PRO A 55 5.58 13.16 -5.14
N LYS A 56 4.79 14.21 -5.38
CA LYS A 56 3.60 14.54 -4.58
C LYS A 56 2.58 13.41 -4.52
N VAL A 57 2.40 12.67 -5.62
CA VAL A 57 1.44 11.55 -5.69
C VAL A 57 1.91 10.36 -4.86
N HIS A 58 3.20 10.07 -4.90
CA HIS A 58 3.80 8.95 -4.16
C HIS A 58 3.85 9.28 -2.65
N GLN A 59 4.23 10.52 -2.32
CA GLN A 59 4.23 11.03 -0.94
C GLN A 59 2.83 11.04 -0.32
N SER A 60 1.80 11.53 -1.03
CA SER A 60 0.42 11.50 -0.52
C SER A 60 -0.08 10.07 -0.30
N PHE A 61 0.31 9.14 -1.16
CA PHE A 61 -0.07 7.74 -0.99
C PHE A 61 0.66 7.09 0.19
N CYS A 62 1.93 7.41 0.44
CA CYS A 62 2.63 7.01 1.67
C CYS A 62 1.90 7.48 2.94
N PHE A 63 1.33 8.68 2.94
CA PHE A 63 0.53 9.16 4.08
C PHE A 63 -0.73 8.31 4.29
N ILE A 64 -1.46 7.98 3.22
CA ILE A 64 -2.62 7.09 3.28
C ILE A 64 -2.22 5.70 3.79
N LEU A 65 -1.11 5.15 3.29
CA LEU A 65 -0.57 3.87 3.76
C LEU A 65 -0.17 3.89 5.24
N LEU A 66 0.28 5.03 5.76
CA LEU A 66 0.63 5.16 7.17
C LEU A 66 -0.62 5.09 8.07
N VAL A 67 -1.70 5.76 7.67
CA VAL A 67 -3.00 5.61 8.36
C VAL A 67 -3.51 4.17 8.24
N TYR A 68 -3.37 3.57 7.05
CA TYR A 68 -3.74 2.17 6.84
C TYR A 68 -2.96 1.24 7.79
N PHE A 69 -1.64 1.40 7.83
CA PHE A 69 -0.73 0.66 8.72
C PHE A 69 -1.18 0.73 10.18
N MET A 70 -1.48 1.94 10.70
CA MET A 70 -1.92 2.11 12.09
C MET A 70 -3.17 1.27 12.41
N LEU A 71 -4.14 1.22 11.51
CA LEU A 71 -5.38 0.47 11.72
C LEU A 71 -5.19 -1.05 11.59
N VAL A 72 -4.24 -1.50 10.75
CA VAL A 72 -3.88 -2.92 10.69
C VAL A 72 -3.15 -3.34 11.98
N CYS A 73 -2.25 -2.50 12.50
CA CYS A 73 -1.59 -2.76 13.79
C CYS A 73 -2.58 -2.94 14.93
N LEU A 74 -3.64 -2.12 15.00
CA LEU A 74 -4.68 -2.26 16.02
C LEU A 74 -5.37 -3.63 15.95
N ARG A 75 -5.59 -4.20 14.76
CA ARG A 75 -6.19 -5.53 14.63
C ARG A 75 -5.19 -6.65 14.94
N VAL A 76 -3.95 -6.56 14.45
CA VAL A 76 -2.93 -7.59 14.67
C VAL A 76 -2.55 -7.70 16.14
N PHE A 77 -2.36 -6.57 16.83
CA PHE A 77 -1.92 -6.55 18.23
C PHE A 77 -3.07 -6.46 19.24
N GLY A 78 -4.25 -5.99 18.82
CA GLY A 78 -5.42 -5.82 19.69
C GLY A 78 -6.45 -6.95 19.63
N MET A 79 -6.36 -7.87 18.66
CA MET A 79 -7.23 -9.06 18.57
C MET A 79 -6.39 -10.35 18.71
N THR A 80 -7.05 -11.49 18.91
CA THR A 80 -6.41 -12.81 18.80
C THR A 80 -5.89 -12.97 17.37
N GLY A 81 -4.60 -12.70 17.18
CA GLY A 81 -3.98 -12.43 15.88
C GLY A 81 -4.39 -13.40 14.78
N PHE A 82 -5.16 -12.90 13.82
CA PHE A 82 -5.56 -13.66 12.64
C PHE A 82 -4.47 -13.57 11.57
N PHE A 83 -4.06 -14.72 11.03
CA PHE A 83 -2.98 -14.82 10.02
C PHE A 83 -3.15 -13.85 8.82
N PRO A 84 -4.37 -13.60 8.29
CA PRO A 84 -4.58 -12.63 7.21
C PRO A 84 -4.23 -11.18 7.58
N ASP A 85 -4.41 -10.79 8.84
CA ASP A 85 -4.08 -9.43 9.28
C ASP A 85 -2.55 -9.25 9.37
N ILE A 86 -1.81 -10.30 9.73
CA ILE A 86 -0.33 -10.29 9.71
C ILE A 86 0.18 -10.16 8.27
N ILE A 87 -0.40 -10.91 7.33
CA ILE A 87 -0.08 -10.78 5.90
C ILE A 87 -0.36 -9.34 5.43
N GLU A 88 -1.51 -8.79 5.81
CA GLU A 88 -1.87 -7.41 5.46
C GLU A 88 -0.84 -6.42 5.98
N LEU A 89 -0.42 -6.57 7.23
CA LEU A 89 0.58 -5.73 7.86
C LEU A 89 1.90 -5.74 7.07
N ILE A 90 2.40 -6.94 6.75
CA ILE A 90 3.65 -7.10 5.98
C ILE A 90 3.52 -6.44 4.61
N LEU A 91 2.41 -6.67 3.90
CA LEU A 91 2.18 -6.09 2.58
C LEU A 91 2.12 -4.55 2.61
N VAL A 92 1.44 -3.97 3.61
CA VAL A 92 1.37 -2.52 3.80
C VAL A 92 2.77 -1.93 4.07
N VAL A 93 3.56 -2.57 4.93
CA VAL A 93 4.94 -2.13 5.24
C VAL A 93 5.82 -2.18 3.98
N VAL A 94 5.80 -3.30 3.25
CA VAL A 94 6.58 -3.44 2.01
C VAL A 94 6.16 -2.38 0.98
N MET A 95 4.86 -2.13 0.83
CA MET A 95 4.36 -1.11 -0.10
C MET A 95 4.78 0.31 0.30
N PHE A 96 4.73 0.61 1.60
CA PHE A 96 5.16 1.89 2.13
C PHE A 96 6.64 2.15 1.83
N LEU A 97 7.51 1.19 2.12
CA LEU A 97 8.95 1.30 1.85
C LEU A 97 9.24 1.47 0.35
N LEU A 98 8.58 0.67 -0.49
CA LEU A 98 8.75 0.75 -1.95
C LEU A 98 8.35 2.14 -2.49
N THR A 99 7.24 2.68 -2.02
CA THR A 99 6.73 4.00 -2.46
C THR A 99 7.57 5.15 -1.89
N ALA A 100 8.00 5.06 -0.64
CA ALA A 100 8.85 6.06 -0.01
C ALA A 100 10.22 6.16 -0.72
N TYR A 101 10.82 5.02 -1.05
CA TYR A 101 12.08 4.97 -1.79
C TYR A 101 11.94 5.58 -3.20
N ALA A 102 10.84 5.30 -3.89
CA ALA A 102 10.58 5.90 -5.20
C ALA A 102 10.38 7.42 -5.13
N THR A 103 9.72 7.92 -4.09
CA THR A 103 9.59 9.37 -3.86
C THR A 103 10.98 10.03 -3.77
N LYS A 104 11.90 9.42 -3.01
CA LYS A 104 13.28 9.90 -2.87
C LYS A 104 14.02 9.91 -4.21
N ILE A 105 13.90 8.85 -5.02
CA ILE A 105 14.57 8.78 -6.34
C ILE A 105 14.05 9.88 -7.27
N ILE A 106 12.73 10.03 -7.40
CA ILE A 106 12.13 10.99 -8.33
C ILE A 106 12.51 12.43 -7.95
N ILE A 107 12.65 12.72 -6.65
CA ILE A 107 13.10 14.05 -6.18
C ILE A 107 14.56 14.28 -6.57
N ASN A 108 15.45 13.31 -6.32
CA ASN A 108 16.87 13.43 -6.65
C ASN A 108 17.12 13.56 -8.16
N GLU A 109 16.34 12.86 -9.00
CA GLU A 109 16.44 13.02 -10.46
C GLU A 109 15.97 14.40 -10.94
N LYS A 110 15.04 15.04 -10.22
CA LYS A 110 14.49 16.35 -10.61
C LYS A 110 15.37 17.53 -10.17
N ASN A 111 16.13 17.36 -9.09
CA ASN A 111 17.08 18.34 -8.57
C ASN A 111 18.46 17.67 -8.38
N PRO A 112 19.24 17.45 -9.46
CA PRO A 112 20.61 16.99 -9.31
C PRO A 112 21.41 18.11 -8.63
N LEU A 113 21.91 17.84 -7.42
CA LEU A 113 22.91 18.69 -6.78
C LEU A 113 24.21 18.70 -7.59
#